data_AF-A0A2A4UK57-F1
#
_entry.id   AF-A0A2A4UK57-F1
#
_cell.length_a   1.000
_cell.length_b   1.000
_cell.length_c   1.000
_cell.angle_alpha   90.00
_cell.angle_beta   90.00
_cell.angle_gamma   90.00
#
_symmetry.space_group_name_H-M   'P 1'
#
loop_
_entity.id
_entity.type
_entity.pdbx_description
1 polymer ?
#
loop_
_entity_poly.entity_id
_entity_poly.type
_entity_poly.pdbx_seq_one_letter_code
_entity_poly.pdbx_strand_id
1 'polypeptide(L)' 'MRLIKKEDIEENIGYQSEPSPWFEVKQEQINQFADCTLDQQFIHVNPEMAKATPFGTTIAHGFLT' A
#
# COMPACT_ATOMS: atom_id res chain seq x y z
N MET A 1 12.41 -15.04 5.25
CA MET A 1 12.82 -14.63 3.89
C MET A 1 13.92 -15.57 3.42
N ARG A 2 13.76 -16.21 2.25
CA ARG A 2 14.79 -17.03 1.63
C ARG A 2 15.77 -16.11 0.91
N LEU A 3 17.05 -16.20 1.23
CA LEU A 3 18.11 -15.55 0.46
C LEU A 3 18.52 -16.50 -0.66
N ILE A 4 18.54 -16.00 -1.89
CA ILE A 4 19.02 -16.73 -3.07
C ILE A 4 20.13 -15.95 -3.72
N LYS A 5 21.05 -16.66 -4.39
CA LYS A 5 22.06 -16.00 -5.23
C LYS A 5 21.43 -15.61 -6.55
N LYS A 6 22.03 -14.63 -7.22
CA LYS A 6 21.55 -14.14 -8.53
C LYS A 6 21.53 -15.26 -9.56
N GLU A 7 22.50 -16.16 -9.52
CA GLU A 7 22.67 -17.26 -10.46
C GLU A 7 21.55 -18.31 -10.33
N ASP A 8 20.88 -18.38 -9.17
CA ASP A 8 19.90 -19.41 -8.82
C ASP A 8 18.43 -18.92 -8.98
N ILE A 9 18.21 -17.75 -9.60
CA ILE A 9 16.86 -17.15 -9.74
C ILE A 9 15.90 -18.06 -10.51
N GLU A 10 16.37 -18.70 -11.58
CA GLU A 10 15.53 -19.58 -12.43
C GLU A 10 15.00 -20.78 -11.65
N GLU A 11 15.75 -21.30 -10.68
CA GLU A 11 15.36 -22.43 -9.83
C GLU A 11 14.21 -22.10 -8.87
N ASN A 12 13.85 -20.83 -8.74
CA ASN A 12 12.79 -20.36 -7.83
C ASN A 12 11.48 -20.07 -8.57
N ILE A 13 11.40 -20.34 -9.88
CA ILE A 13 10.13 -20.25 -10.62
C ILE A 13 9.11 -21.21 -9.99
N GLY A 14 7.95 -20.70 -9.58
CA GLY A 14 6.90 -21.48 -8.92
C GLY A 14 7.08 -21.68 -7.42
N TYR A 15 8.14 -21.16 -6.80
CA TYR A 15 8.28 -21.17 -5.35
C TYR A 15 7.21 -20.28 -4.70
N GLN A 16 6.38 -20.87 -3.84
CA GLN A 16 5.42 -20.13 -3.03
C GLN A 16 6.10 -19.66 -1.74
N SER A 17 6.27 -18.35 -1.59
CA SER A 17 6.78 -17.75 -0.37
C SER A 17 5.70 -17.64 0.70
N GLU A 18 6.11 -17.72 1.97
CA GLU A 18 5.24 -17.40 3.08
C GLU A 18 4.75 -15.93 3.02
N PRO A 19 3.52 -15.64 3.48
CA PRO A 19 3.03 -14.28 3.60
C PRO A 19 3.97 -13.41 4.46
N SER A 20 4.12 -12.14 4.10
CA SER A 20 4.77 -11.18 5.00
C SER A 20 3.93 -10.98 6.28
N PRO A 21 4.54 -10.50 7.37
CA PRO A 21 3.77 -10.01 8.51
C PRO A 21 2.75 -8.96 8.07
N TRP A 22 1.63 -8.90 8.80
CA TRP A 22 0.69 -7.79 8.68
C TRP A 22 1.40 -6.46 8.93
N PHE A 23 1.03 -5.44 8.17
CA PHE A 23 1.49 -4.08 8.39
C PHE A 23 0.30 -3.14 8.45
N GLU A 24 0.42 -2.09 9.26
CA GLU A 24 -0.58 -1.04 9.38
C GLU A 24 -0.30 0.04 8.32
N VAL A 25 -1.30 0.34 7.49
CA VAL A 25 -1.25 1.49 6.57
C VAL A 25 -1.60 2.75 7.35
N LYS A 26 -0.64 3.65 7.52
CA LYS A 26 -0.83 4.90 8.27
C LYS A 26 -1.27 6.04 7.35
N GLN A 27 -2.04 6.97 7.89
CA GLN A 27 -2.45 8.19 7.18
C GLN A 27 -1.26 8.97 6.61
N GLU A 28 -0.12 8.97 7.31
CA GLU A 28 1.10 9.61 6.82
C GLU A 28 1.59 9.01 5.50
N GLN A 29 1.53 7.69 5.34
CA GLN A 29 1.92 7.01 4.09
C GLN A 29 0.94 7.31 2.97
N ILE A 30 -0.36 7.37 3.30
CA ILE A 30 -1.42 7.77 2.35
C ILE A 30 -1.17 9.20 1.85
N ASN A 31 -0.87 10.13 2.76
CA ASN A 31 -0.57 11.52 2.39
C ASN A 31 0.71 11.63 1.55
N GLN A 32 1.78 10.95 1.93
CA GLN A 32 3.02 10.93 1.14
C GLN A 32 2.79 10.38 -0.27
N PHE A 33 1.95 9.35 -0.41
CA PHE A 33 1.59 8.83 -1.73
C PHE A 33 0.81 9.85 -2.56
N ALA A 34 -0.14 10.58 -1.95
CA ALA A 34 -0.85 11.67 -2.61
C ALA A 34 0.11 12.76 -3.11
N ASP A 35 1.10 13.13 -2.31
CA ASP A 35 2.11 14.14 -2.67
C ASP A 35 3.00 13.67 -3.83
N CYS A 36 3.41 12.40 -3.83
CA CYS A 36 4.26 11.83 -4.90
C CYS A 36 3.52 11.63 -6.22
N THR A 37 2.23 11.34 -6.18
CA THR A 37 1.43 10.98 -7.38
C THR A 37 0.51 12.10 -7.86
N LEU A 38 0.40 13.18 -7.09
CA LEU A 38 -0.54 14.27 -7.29
C LEU A 38 -2.03 13.85 -7.19
N ASP A 39 -2.31 12.66 -6.66
CA ASP A 39 -3.67 12.22 -6.34
C ASP A 39 -4.08 12.74 -4.96
N GLN A 40 -4.59 13.96 -4.97
CA GLN A 40 -5.08 14.68 -3.80
C GLN A 40 -6.60 14.51 -3.60
N GLN A 41 -7.18 13.41 -4.09
CA GLN A 41 -8.62 13.17 -3.93
C GLN A 41 -8.99 13.11 -2.44
N PHE A 42 -10.03 13.85 -2.06
CA PHE A 42 -10.34 14.11 -0.64
C PHE A 42 -10.60 12.84 0.18
N ILE A 43 -11.01 11.75 -0.46
CA ILE A 43 -11.24 10.45 0.21
C ILE A 43 -9.95 9.85 0.78
N HIS A 44 -8.78 10.33 0.33
CA HIS A 44 -7.48 9.89 0.83
C HIS A 44 -6.91 10.85 1.88
N VAL A 45 -7.06 12.16 1.68
CA VAL A 45 -6.26 13.18 2.41
C VAL A 45 -7.07 14.08 3.34
N ASN A 46 -8.40 14.07 3.27
CA ASN A 46 -9.25 14.95 4.09
C ASN A 46 -10.23 14.13 4.98
N PRO A 47 -9.90 13.90 6.26
CA PRO A 47 -10.75 13.15 7.18
C PRO A 47 -12.16 13.72 7.35
N GLU A 48 -12.32 15.04 7.38
CA GLU A 48 -13.65 15.65 7.60
C GLU A 48 -14.55 15.45 6.38
N MET A 49 -14.02 15.60 5.17
CA MET A 49 -14.79 15.33 3.95
C MET A 49 -15.02 13.82 3.75
N ALA A 50 -14.03 12.99 4.08
CA ALA A 50 -14.12 11.54 3.92
C ALA A 50 -15.20 10.92 4.82
N LYS A 51 -15.46 11.47 6.02
CA LYS A 51 -16.59 11.06 6.89
C LYS A 51 -17.95 11.12 6.22
N ALA A 52 -18.14 12.04 5.27
CA ALA A 52 -19.40 12.20 4.54
C ALA A 52 -19.56 11.19 3.38
N THR A 53 -18.56 10.35 3.13
CA THR A 53 -18.59 9.31 2.09
C THR A 53 -19.06 7.97 2.66
N PRO A 54 -19.42 6.99 1.81
CA PRO A 54 -19.73 5.64 2.26
C PRO A 54 -18.60 4.95 3.04
N PHE A 55 -17.35 5.43 2.95
CA PHE A 55 -16.22 4.87 3.67
C PHE A 55 -16.17 5.30 5.15
N GLY A 56 -16.79 6.44 5.51
CA GLY A 56 -16.84 6.96 6.88
C GLY A 56 -15.50 7.44 7.45
N THR A 57 -14.40 7.26 6.72
CA THR A 57 -13.04 7.71 7.06
C THR A 57 -12.21 7.80 5.78
N THR A 58 -10.99 8.34 5.88
CA THR A 58 -10.00 8.26 4.79
C THR A 58 -9.65 6.81 4.47
N ILE A 59 -9.38 6.55 3.19
CA ILE A 59 -8.92 5.24 2.69
C ILE A 59 -7.59 5.38 1.97
N ALA A 60 -6.82 4.31 1.90
CA ALA A 60 -5.59 4.28 1.11
C ALA A 60 -5.88 4.43 -0.40
N HIS A 61 -4.91 4.96 -1.14
CA HIS A 61 -4.93 4.92 -2.60
C HIS A 61 -4.87 3.46 -3.08
N GLY A 62 -5.64 3.11 -4.11
CA GLY A 62 -5.58 1.76 -4.67
C GLY A 62 -4.21 1.39 -5.25
N PHE A 63 -3.43 2.39 -5.72
CA PHE A 63 -2.06 2.18 -6.20
C PHE A 63 -0.99 2.15 -5.09
N LEU A 64 -1.37 2.42 -3.84
CA LEU A 64 -0.49 2.28 -2.68
C LEU A 64 -0.44 0.83 -2.16
N THR A 65 -1.45 0.02 -2.48
CA THR A 65 -1.68 -1.33 -1.96
C THR A 65 -1.56 -2.38 -3.06
#